data_AF-A0A8D8UYT0-F1
#
_entry.id   AF-A0A8D8UYT0-F1
#
_cell.length_a   1.000
_cell.length_b   1.000
_cell.length_c   1.000
_cell.angle_alpha   90.00
_cell.angle_beta   90.00
_cell.angle_gamma   90.00
#
_symmetry.space_group_name_H-M   'P 1'
#
loop_
_entity.id
_entity.type
_entity.pdbx_description
1 polymer ?
#
loop_
_entity_poly.entity_id
_entity_poly.type
_entity_poly.pdbx_seq_one_letter_code
_entity_poly.pdbx_strand_id
1 'polypeptide(L)'
;MLRSLLKVTLGTTGGVLLSQAVLSVQNKETSTMNHTKPMPTIYIPHGGGPCFFMEWDPPDNWNSMKHYLEQLEKTLPRKPSSILLISAHWNDAPVFTVGSGERPQLIYDYYGFPDHTYKLKYDAPGNPSLAKQVKELIAKTGEIHIVAHRHTRFLPP
;
A
#
# COMPACT_ATOMS: atom_id res chain seq x y z
N MET A 1 17.03 2.66 9.78
CA MET A 1 16.36 3.98 9.72
C MET A 1 14.97 3.75 9.11
N LEU A 2 13.93 3.89 9.95
CA LEU A 2 12.54 3.46 9.69
C LEU A 2 11.90 4.25 8.54
N ARG A 3 11.07 3.60 7.71
CA ARG A 3 10.56 4.13 6.42
C ARG A 3 9.05 4.32 6.44
N SER A 4 8.59 5.43 5.85
CA SER A 4 7.17 5.75 5.81
C SER A 4 6.39 5.01 4.71
N LEU A 5 5.29 4.36 5.09
CA LEU A 5 4.36 3.67 4.20
C LEU A 5 3.04 4.45 4.13
N LEU A 6 2.57 4.79 2.93
CA LEU A 6 1.26 5.40 2.69
C LEU A 6 0.35 4.36 2.04
N LYS A 7 -0.81 4.08 2.63
CA LYS A 7 -1.79 3.12 2.07
C LYS A 7 -2.96 3.90 1.43
N VAL A 8 -3.22 3.66 0.15
CA VAL A 8 -4.41 4.08 -0.62
C VAL A 8 -5.23 2.82 -0.94
N THR A 9 -6.53 2.90 -1.19
CA THR A 9 -7.35 1.71 -1.51
C THR A 9 -8.39 2.07 -2.56
N LEU A 10 -8.56 1.19 -3.56
CA LEU A 10 -9.60 1.26 -4.59
C LEU A 10 -10.88 0.58 -4.08
N GLY A 11 -12.01 1.28 -4.17
CA GLY A 11 -13.35 0.69 -4.06
C GLY A 11 -14.23 1.28 -5.16
N THR A 12 -14.84 0.44 -6.00
CA THR A 12 -15.90 0.85 -6.93
C THR A 12 -17.12 -0.05 -6.74
N THR A 13 -18.26 0.56 -6.44
CA THR A 13 -19.56 -0.09 -6.46
C THR A 13 -20.04 -0.24 -7.90
N GLY A 14 -20.08 -1.49 -8.38
CA GLY A 14 -20.94 -1.91 -9.48
C GLY A 14 -20.44 -1.66 -10.91
N GLY A 15 -20.37 -2.73 -11.69
CA GLY A 15 -20.35 -2.69 -13.16
C GLY A 15 -18.96 -2.75 -13.78
N VAL A 16 -18.75 -3.74 -14.65
CA VAL A 16 -17.59 -3.85 -15.53
C VAL A 16 -17.48 -2.58 -16.39
N LEU A 17 -16.40 -1.82 -16.24
CA LEU A 17 -15.89 -0.96 -17.30
C LEU A 17 -14.36 -0.77 -17.14
N LEU A 18 -13.62 -1.27 -18.14
CA LEU A 18 -12.28 -0.79 -18.46
C LEU A 18 -12.38 0.70 -18.80
N SER A 19 -11.72 1.58 -18.05
CA SER A 19 -11.29 2.86 -18.57
C SER A 19 -10.10 3.41 -17.80
N GLN A 20 -9.03 3.62 -18.56
CA GLN A 20 -7.89 4.42 -18.18
C GLN A 20 -8.32 5.89 -18.03
N ALA A 21 -7.78 6.59 -17.04
CA ALA A 21 -7.60 8.03 -17.09
C ALA A 21 -6.30 8.37 -16.38
N VAL A 22 -5.24 8.64 -17.17
CA VAL A 22 -4.00 9.26 -16.70
C VAL A 22 -4.10 10.74 -17.08
N LEU A 23 -4.41 11.61 -16.12
CA LEU A 23 -4.20 13.04 -16.30
C LEU A 23 -2.72 13.37 -15.98
N SER A 24 -1.91 13.52 -17.02
CA SER A 24 -0.63 14.23 -16.93
C SER A 24 -0.90 15.72 -17.14
N VAL A 25 -0.91 16.51 -16.07
CA VAL A 25 -0.81 17.97 -16.19
C VAL A 25 0.67 18.30 -16.33
N GLN A 26 1.11 18.60 -17.55
CA GLN A 26 2.44 19.15 -17.80
C GLN A 26 2.35 20.68 -17.88
N ASN A 27 2.84 21.35 -16.83
CA ASN A 27 3.18 22.77 -16.92
C ASN A 27 4.41 22.92 -17.81
N LYS A 28 4.29 23.83 -18.77
CA LYS A 28 5.32 24.20 -19.74
C LYS A 28 6.27 25.20 -19.09
N GLU A 29 7.38 24.72 -18.53
CA GLU A 29 8.60 25.53 -18.40
C GLU A 29 9.82 24.69 -18.77
N THR A 30 10.50 25.15 -19.82
CA THR A 30 11.76 24.61 -20.34
C THR A 30 12.89 24.97 -19.37
N SER A 31 13.22 24.02 -18.51
CA SER A 31 14.47 23.95 -17.76
C SER A 31 15.12 22.61 -18.12
N THR A 32 16.42 22.60 -18.38
CA THR A 32 17.21 21.39 -18.65
C THR A 32 17.23 20.50 -17.41
N MET A 33 16.17 19.73 -17.21
CA MET A 33 16.03 18.81 -16.10
C MET A 33 16.79 17.52 -16.42
N ASN A 34 17.80 17.19 -15.61
CA ASN A 34 18.29 15.82 -15.51
C ASN A 34 17.08 14.90 -15.28
N HIS A 35 16.64 14.19 -16.33
CA HIS A 35 15.51 13.28 -16.25
C HIS A 35 15.89 12.10 -15.37
N THR A 36 15.68 12.25 -14.07
CA THR A 36 15.82 11.14 -13.12
C THR A 36 14.85 10.04 -13.54
N LYS A 37 15.36 8.82 -13.68
CA LYS A 37 14.55 7.66 -14.07
C LYS A 37 13.32 7.56 -13.13
N PRO A 38 12.09 7.47 -13.67
CA PRO A 38 10.89 7.39 -12.84
C PRO A 38 10.92 6.15 -11.95
N MET A 39 10.30 6.24 -10.76
CA MET A 39 10.15 5.07 -9.90
C MET A 39 9.13 4.11 -10.53
N PRO A 40 9.35 2.79 -10.47
CA PRO A 40 8.41 1.83 -11.03
C PRO A 40 7.14 1.76 -10.17
N THR A 41 6.03 1.38 -10.82
CA THR A 41 4.85 0.83 -10.12
C THR A 41 4.98 -0.68 -10.13
N ILE A 42 4.84 -1.31 -8.96
CA ILE A 42 5.05 -2.75 -8.77
C ILE A 42 3.77 -3.36 -8.25
N TYR A 43 3.31 -4.44 -8.88
CA TYR A 43 2.22 -5.27 -8.39
C TYR A 43 2.81 -6.44 -7.60
N ILE A 44 2.41 -6.58 -6.34
CA ILE A 44 2.87 -7.64 -5.44
C ILE A 44 1.64 -8.46 -5.02
N PRO A 45 1.61 -9.79 -5.27
CA PRO A 45 0.54 -10.63 -4.75
C PRO A 45 0.62 -10.63 -3.22
N HIS A 46 -0.51 -10.43 -2.54
CA HIS A 46 -0.54 -10.38 -1.07
C HIS A 46 -0.42 -11.77 -0.41
N GLY A 47 -0.47 -12.85 -1.20
CA GLY A 47 -0.35 -14.23 -0.75
C GLY A 47 -1.53 -14.71 0.12
N GLY A 48 -1.42 -15.93 0.64
CA GLY A 48 -2.36 -16.45 1.63
C GLY A 48 -1.95 -16.03 3.03
N GLY A 49 -2.71 -15.13 3.66
CA GLY A 49 -2.52 -14.71 5.06
C GLY A 49 -1.06 -14.36 5.42
N PRO A 50 -0.61 -14.64 6.65
CA PRO A 50 0.75 -14.35 7.15
C PRO A 50 1.82 -15.29 6.53
N CYS A 51 1.87 -15.40 5.21
CA CYS A 51 2.58 -16.42 4.45
C CYS A 51 4.05 -16.65 4.85
N PHE A 52 4.81 -15.62 5.19
CA PHE A 52 6.22 -15.75 5.59
C PHE A 52 6.44 -16.20 7.03
N PHE A 53 5.38 -16.28 7.82
CA PHE A 53 5.40 -16.61 9.25
C PHE A 53 4.68 -17.92 9.54
N MET A 54 4.46 -18.73 8.52
CA MET A 54 3.73 -19.99 8.58
C MET A 54 4.67 -21.15 8.29
N GLU A 55 4.39 -22.30 8.90
CA GLU A 55 5.00 -23.57 8.55
C GLU A 55 4.16 -24.20 7.43
N TRP A 56 4.71 -24.22 6.21
CA TRP A 56 4.02 -24.77 5.03
C TRP A 56 4.51 -26.19 4.73
N ASP A 57 3.68 -26.94 4.00
CA ASP A 57 4.08 -28.18 3.34
C ASP A 57 3.77 -28.05 1.83
N PRO A 58 4.79 -28.00 0.96
CA PRO A 58 6.22 -28.05 1.27
C PRO A 58 6.72 -26.76 1.95
N PRO A 59 7.80 -26.82 2.76
CA PRO A 59 8.28 -25.68 3.56
C PRO A 59 8.84 -24.51 2.74
N ASP A 60 9.16 -24.74 1.46
CA ASP A 60 9.73 -23.75 0.55
C ASP A 60 8.70 -23.01 -0.31
N ASN A 61 7.39 -23.24 -0.07
CA ASN A 61 6.28 -22.73 -0.89
C ASN A 61 6.33 -21.21 -1.17
N TRP A 62 6.94 -20.42 -0.28
CA TRP A 62 7.05 -18.95 -0.44
C TRP A 62 8.49 -18.44 -0.67
N ASN A 63 9.48 -19.33 -0.83
CA ASN A 63 10.89 -18.95 -0.97
C ASN A 63 11.14 -18.06 -2.19
N SER A 64 10.50 -18.35 -3.32
CA SER A 64 10.63 -17.53 -4.53
C SER A 64 10.11 -16.10 -4.33
N MET A 65 8.98 -15.94 -3.64
CA MET A 65 8.42 -14.61 -3.33
C MET A 65 9.28 -13.86 -2.32
N LYS A 66 9.75 -14.54 -1.27
CA LYS A 66 10.70 -13.97 -0.31
C LYS A 66 11.95 -13.46 -1.01
N HIS A 67 12.55 -14.29 -1.87
CA HIS A 67 13.74 -13.93 -2.61
C HIS A 67 13.51 -12.71 -3.51
N TYR A 68 12.39 -12.68 -4.25
CA TYR A 68 12.02 -11.51 -5.06
C TYR A 68 11.93 -10.23 -4.23
N LEU A 69 11.24 -10.26 -3.08
CA LEU A 69 11.07 -9.10 -2.21
C LEU A 69 12.41 -8.63 -1.60
N GLU A 70 13.29 -9.55 -1.22
CA GLU A 70 14.64 -9.24 -0.72
C GLU A 70 15.52 -8.57 -1.80
N GLN A 71 15.35 -8.93 -3.07
CA GLN A 71 16.09 -8.30 -4.17
C GLN A 71 15.44 -7.02 -4.69
N LEU A 72 14.17 -6.74 -4.35
CA LEU A 72 13.39 -5.66 -4.95
C LEU A 72 14.06 -4.29 -4.85
N GLU A 73 14.66 -3.95 -3.70
CA GLU A 73 15.34 -2.67 -3.51
C GLU A 73 16.47 -2.45 -4.53
N LYS A 74 17.17 -3.51 -4.94
CA LYS A 74 18.28 -3.45 -5.91
C LYS A 74 17.80 -3.17 -7.34
N THR A 75 16.52 -3.42 -7.62
CA THR A 75 15.91 -3.17 -8.94
C THR A 75 15.46 -1.72 -9.11
N LEU A 76 15.39 -0.95 -8.01
CA LEU A 76 14.90 0.42 -8.04
C LEU A 76 16.00 1.37 -8.54
N PRO A 77 15.64 2.42 -9.31
CA PRO A 77 16.63 3.39 -9.81
C PRO A 77 17.28 4.21 -8.68
N ARG A 78 16.64 4.26 -7.51
CA ARG A 78 17.11 4.89 -6.28
C ARG A 78 16.30 4.39 -5.10
N LYS A 79 16.76 4.67 -3.89
CA LYS A 79 16.02 4.42 -2.66
C LYS A 79 14.76 5.31 -2.58
N PRO A 80 13.55 4.74 -2.40
CA PRO A 80 12.34 5.54 -2.24
C PRO A 80 12.35 6.29 -0.91
N SER A 81 11.92 7.55 -0.95
CA SER A 81 11.65 8.37 0.25
C SER A 81 10.29 8.06 0.88
N SER A 82 9.36 7.50 0.11
CA SER A 82 8.03 7.06 0.54
C SER A 82 7.49 6.01 -0.41
N ILE A 83 6.59 5.16 0.09
CA ILE A 83 5.90 4.14 -0.71
C ILE A 83 4.40 4.40 -0.64
N LEU A 84 3.74 4.47 -1.80
CA LEU A 84 2.29 4.44 -1.92
C LEU A 84 1.83 3.00 -2.19
N LEU A 85 1.23 2.37 -1.20
CA LEU A 85 0.68 1.03 -1.26
C LEU A 85 -0.81 1.09 -1.55
N ILE A 86 -1.28 0.45 -2.62
CA ILE A 86 -2.71 0.29 -2.87
C ILE A 86 -3.14 -1.11 -2.41
N SER A 87 -4.19 -1.21 -1.59
CA SER A 87 -4.68 -2.49 -1.05
C SER A 87 -6.14 -2.76 -1.41
N ALA A 88 -6.51 -4.02 -1.53
CA ALA A 88 -7.89 -4.46 -1.79
C ALA A 88 -8.69 -4.78 -0.51
N HIS A 89 -8.05 -4.81 0.67
CA HIS A 89 -8.67 -5.28 1.92
C HIS A 89 -9.51 -4.21 2.66
N TRP A 90 -9.86 -3.13 1.96
CA TRP A 90 -10.65 -2.03 2.51
C TRP A 90 -11.92 -1.78 1.70
N ASN A 91 -12.57 -2.88 1.30
CA ASN A 91 -13.73 -2.86 0.41
C ASN A 91 -15.02 -2.33 1.06
N ASP A 92 -15.08 -2.23 2.40
CA ASP A 92 -16.27 -1.75 3.11
C ASP A 92 -16.40 -0.22 3.14
N ALA A 93 -15.41 0.51 2.63
CA ALA A 93 -15.47 1.96 2.55
C ALA A 93 -16.30 2.39 1.33
N PRO A 94 -17.33 3.26 1.50
CA PRO A 94 -18.17 3.70 0.38
C PRO A 94 -17.44 4.60 -0.61
N VAL A 95 -16.25 5.10 -0.24
CA VAL A 95 -15.42 6.01 -1.02
C VAL A 95 -13.95 5.65 -0.85
N PHE A 96 -13.10 6.15 -1.75
CA PHE A 96 -11.66 6.02 -1.61
C PHE A 96 -11.18 6.57 -0.27
N THR A 97 -10.29 5.82 0.40
CA THR A 97 -9.70 6.23 1.67
C THR A 97 -8.19 6.22 1.59
N VAL A 98 -7.58 7.16 2.28
CA VAL A 98 -6.13 7.23 2.47
C VAL A 98 -5.80 7.29 3.96
N GLY A 99 -4.89 6.43 4.40
CA GLY A 99 -4.41 6.41 5.78
C GLY A 99 -3.43 7.56 6.05
N SER A 100 -3.63 8.32 7.13
CA SER A 100 -2.77 9.45 7.49
C SER A 100 -2.15 9.37 8.88
N GLY A 101 -2.26 8.24 9.58
CA GLY A 101 -1.65 8.07 10.90
C GLY A 101 -0.13 8.17 10.84
N GLU A 102 0.50 8.84 11.80
CA GLU A 102 1.98 8.95 11.90
C GLU A 102 2.66 7.62 12.26
N ARG A 103 1.92 6.74 12.95
CA ARG A 103 2.33 5.40 13.34
C ARG A 103 1.11 4.47 13.18
N PRO A 104 0.73 4.11 11.94
CA PRO A 104 -0.43 3.27 11.72
C PRO A 104 -0.24 1.92 12.41
N GLN A 105 -1.28 1.45 13.11
CA GLN A 105 -1.27 0.12 13.70
C GLN A 105 -1.37 -0.94 12.60
N LEU A 106 -0.72 -2.09 12.82
CA LEU A 106 -0.96 -3.27 11.99
C LEU A 106 -2.40 -3.75 12.19
N ILE A 107 -3.10 -3.98 11.09
CA ILE A 107 -4.47 -4.49 11.09
C ILE A 107 -4.40 -5.95 10.63
N TYR A 108 -5.00 -6.85 11.39
CA TYR A 108 -5.14 -8.26 11.02
C TYR A 108 -6.52 -8.45 10.40
N ASP A 109 -6.56 -8.57 9.08
CA ASP A 109 -7.76 -8.78 8.27
C ASP A 109 -7.86 -10.23 7.77
N TYR A 110 -7.29 -11.17 8.54
CA TYR A 110 -7.30 -12.61 8.29
C TYR A 110 -7.61 -13.39 9.58
N TYR A 111 -8.16 -14.60 9.47
CA TYR A 111 -8.55 -15.46 10.58
C TYR A 111 -8.17 -16.93 10.31
N GLY A 112 -8.18 -17.76 11.37
CA GLY A 112 -7.91 -19.21 11.26
C GLY A 112 -6.43 -19.57 11.11
N PHE A 113 -5.52 -18.65 11.42
CA PHE A 113 -4.07 -18.89 11.41
C PHE A 113 -3.55 -19.12 12.84
N PRO A 114 -2.33 -19.66 13.01
CA PRO A 114 -1.72 -19.84 14.31
C PRO A 114 -1.55 -18.53 15.10
N ASP A 115 -1.68 -18.61 16.43
CA ASP A 115 -1.65 -17.48 17.35
C ASP A 115 -0.42 -16.57 17.21
N HIS A 116 0.75 -17.12 16.88
CA HIS A 116 1.97 -16.31 16.76
C HIS A 116 1.88 -15.31 15.61
N THR A 117 1.05 -15.56 14.60
CA THR A 117 0.86 -14.65 13.47
C THR A 117 0.13 -13.36 13.88
N TYR A 118 -0.76 -13.43 14.88
CA TYR A 118 -1.44 -12.27 15.47
C TYR A 118 -0.58 -11.47 16.45
N LYS A 119 0.61 -11.99 16.79
CA LYS A 119 1.58 -11.30 17.66
C LYS A 119 2.59 -10.46 16.87
N LEU A 120 2.59 -10.56 15.54
CA LEU A 120 3.50 -9.83 14.67
C LEU A 120 3.28 -8.31 14.79
N LYS A 121 4.33 -7.52 14.98
CA LYS A 121 4.22 -6.06 15.00
C LYS A 121 4.94 -5.46 13.81
N TYR A 122 4.36 -4.41 13.23
CA TYR A 122 4.97 -3.66 12.14
C TYR A 122 4.85 -2.16 12.38
N ASP A 123 5.83 -1.62 13.09
CA ASP A 123 5.89 -0.22 13.52
C ASP A 123 6.45 0.70 12.41
N ALA A 124 5.94 0.59 11.18
CA ALA A 124 6.33 1.51 10.13
C ALA A 124 5.79 2.91 10.41
N PRO A 125 6.60 3.97 10.27
CA PRO A 125 6.07 5.32 10.31
C PRO A 125 5.08 5.53 9.15
N GLY A 126 4.12 6.41 9.34
CA GLY A 126 3.30 6.93 8.27
C GLY A 126 3.93 8.16 7.63
N ASN A 127 3.23 8.74 6.66
CA ASN A 127 3.57 10.04 6.06
C ASN A 127 2.28 10.88 5.90
N PRO A 128 1.84 11.61 6.95
CA PRO A 128 0.61 12.39 6.90
C PRO A 128 0.66 13.49 5.83
N SER A 129 1.83 14.08 5.58
CA SER A 129 2.01 15.09 4.53
C SER A 129 1.76 14.52 3.13
N LEU A 130 2.31 13.34 2.85
CA LEU A 130 2.02 12.64 1.59
C LEU A 130 0.56 12.21 1.48
N ALA A 131 -0.07 11.77 2.58
CA ALA A 131 -1.49 11.44 2.60
C ALA A 131 -2.35 12.65 2.20
N LYS A 132 -2.02 13.84 2.71
CA LYS A 132 -2.67 15.10 2.35
C LYS A 132 -2.51 15.42 0.85
N GLN A 133 -1.29 15.31 0.33
CA GLN A 133 -1.02 15.53 -1.10
C GLN A 133 -1.82 14.58 -1.99
N VAL A 134 -1.90 13.30 -1.63
CA VAL A 134 -2.69 12.30 -2.35
C VAL A 134 -4.19 12.66 -2.33
N LYS A 135 -4.72 13.07 -1.18
CA LYS A 135 -6.11 13.54 -1.07
C LYS A 135 -6.36 14.72 -2.01
N GLU A 136 -5.49 15.73 -1.98
CA GLU A 136 -5.62 16.93 -2.82
C GLU A 136 -5.58 16.63 -4.31
N LEU A 137 -4.78 15.65 -4.73
CA LEU A 137 -4.72 15.23 -6.14
C LEU A 137 -5.98 14.49 -6.57
N ILE A 138 -6.45 13.53 -5.77
CA ILE A 138 -7.63 12.72 -6.10
C ILE A 138 -8.92 13.55 -6.01
N ALA A 139 -9.00 14.48 -5.06
CA ALA A 139 -10.14 15.40 -4.89
C ALA A 139 -10.43 16.26 -6.13
N LYS A 140 -9.46 16.40 -7.06
CA LYS A 140 -9.65 17.10 -8.33
C LYS A 140 -10.47 16.30 -9.34
N THR A 141 -10.52 14.98 -9.20
CA THR A 141 -11.14 14.07 -10.19
C THR A 141 -12.18 13.14 -9.59
N GLY A 142 -12.31 13.08 -8.26
CA GLY A 142 -13.28 12.23 -7.56
C GLY A 142 -13.28 12.43 -6.05
N GLU A 143 -14.12 11.66 -5.35
CA GLU A 143 -14.24 11.75 -3.89
C GLU A 143 -13.19 10.89 -3.17
N ILE A 144 -12.58 11.45 -2.13
CA ILE A 144 -11.62 10.75 -1.26
C ILE A 144 -11.66 11.27 0.18
N HIS A 145 -11.61 10.35 1.14
CA HIS A 145 -11.58 10.64 2.57
C HIS A 145 -10.20 10.33 3.19
N ILE A 146 -9.80 11.12 4.19
CA ILE A 146 -8.60 10.85 5.01
C ILE A 146 -9.06 10.17 6.30
N VAL A 147 -8.36 9.12 6.69
CA VAL A 147 -8.57 8.43 7.98
C VAL A 147 -7.26 8.31 8.74
N ALA A 148 -7.24 8.82 9.98
CA ALA A 148 -6.06 8.73 10.85
C ALA A 148 -5.84 7.29 11.37
N HIS A 149 -6.94 6.62 11.71
CA HIS A 149 -6.97 5.24 12.19
C HIS A 149 -8.17 4.51 11.60
N ARG A 150 -8.00 3.24 11.24
CA ARG A 150 -9.13 2.36 10.95
C ARG A 150 -9.65 1.82 12.29
N HIS A 151 -10.92 2.08 12.61
CA HIS A 151 -11.61 1.26 13.60
C HIS A 151 -11.95 -0.08 12.94
N THR A 152 -11.03 -1.05 13.01
CA THR A 152 -11.42 -2.44 12.75
C THR A 152 -11.96 -3.00 14.04
N ARG A 153 -13.28 -3.13 14.12
CA ARG A 153 -13.93 -3.92 15.17
C ARG A 153 -13.89 -5.39 14.75
N PHE A 154 -12.69 -5.92 14.59
CA PHE A 154 -12.46 -7.35 14.46
C PHE A 154 -11.40 -7.67 15.50
N LEU A 155 -11.89 -7.95 16.70
CA LEU A 155 -11.05 -8.60 17.70
C LEU A 155 -10.72 -10.00 17.15
N PRO A 156 -9.47 -10.47 17.25
CA PRO A 156 -9.23 -11.89 17.08
C PRO A 156 -10.11 -12.67 18.08
N PRO A 157 -10.51 -13.91 17.76
CA PRO A 157 -11.14 -14.78 18.75
C PRO A 157 -10.25 -14.96 19.99
#